data_AF-A0AAT9GAR9-F1
#
_entry.id   AF-A0AAT9GAR9-F1
#
_cell.length_a   1.000
_cell.length_b   1.000
_cell.length_c   1.000
_cell.angle_alpha   90.00
_cell.angle_beta   90.00
_cell.angle_gamma   90.00
#
_symmetry.space_group_name_H-M   'P 1'
#
loop_
_entity.id
_entity.type
_entity.pdbx_description
1 polymer ?
#
loop_
_entity_poly.entity_id
_entity_poly.type
_entity_poly.pdbx_seq_one_letter_code
_entity_poly.pdbx_strand_id
1 'polypeptide(L)' 'MVKNSTKYVSYKDLKSVTDDLKKIYTAINEAEAIRELQNFSKK' A
#
# COMPACT_ATOMS: atom_id res chain seq x y z
N MET A 1 -10.15 -7.03 -3.21
CA MET A 1 -10.11 -5.55 -3.31
C MET A 1 -8.71 -4.93 -3.30
N VAL A 2 -7.61 -5.69 -3.15
CA VAL A 2 -6.23 -5.17 -3.43
C VAL A 2 -5.58 -5.86 -4.65
N LYS A 3 -5.94 -7.12 -4.90
CA LYS A 3 -5.45 -7.94 -6.04
C LYS A 3 -5.63 -7.30 -7.42
N ASN A 4 -6.72 -6.56 -7.64
CA ASN A 4 -6.95 -5.90 -8.93
C ASN A 4 -6.05 -4.68 -9.13
N SER A 5 -5.74 -3.96 -8.05
CA SER A 5 -4.87 -2.78 -8.09
C SER A 5 -3.41 -3.17 -8.32
N THR A 6 -2.97 -4.35 -7.87
CA THR A 6 -1.61 -4.85 -8.09
C THR A 6 -1.42 -5.58 -9.42
N LYS A 7 -2.48 -5.73 -10.24
CA LYS A 7 -2.42 -6.44 -11.53
C LYS A 7 -1.50 -5.75 -12.54
N TYR A 8 -1.38 -4.43 -12.44
CA TYR A 8 -0.57 -3.59 -13.32
C TYR A 8 0.82 -3.28 -12.75
N VAL A 9 1.16 -3.85 -11.60
CA VAL A 9 2.45 -3.63 -10.93
C VAL A 9 3.45 -4.64 -11.50
N SER A 10 4.64 -4.15 -11.85
CA SER A 10 5.75 -5.00 -12.26
C SER A 10 6.05 -6.05 -11.18
N TYR A 11 6.34 -7.29 -11.59
CA TYR A 11 6.62 -8.38 -10.64
C TYR A 11 7.75 -8.04 -9.65
N LYS A 12 8.73 -7.23 -10.09
CA LYS A 12 9.85 -6.77 -9.27
C LYS A 12 9.41 -5.91 -8.09
N ASP A 13 8.38 -5.10 -8.29
CA ASP A 13 7.89 -4.12 -7.32
C ASP A 13 6.66 -4.61 -6.57
N LEU A 14 6.08 -5.73 -7.02
CA LEU A 14 4.82 -6.29 -6.51
C LEU A 14 4.90 -6.56 -5.01
N LYS A 15 6.03 -7.10 -4.53
CA LYS A 15 6.25 -7.33 -3.09
C LYS A 15 6.27 -6.02 -2.29
N SER A 16 7.03 -5.04 -2.77
CA SER A 16 7.16 -3.71 -2.13
C SER A 16 5.81 -3.01 -2.04
N VAL A 17 5.04 -3.03 -3.13
CA VAL A 17 3.71 -2.43 -3.21
C VAL A 17 2.71 -3.16 -2.29
N THR A 18 2.73 -4.50 -2.24
CA THR A 18 1.85 -5.24 -1.33
C THR A 18 2.20 -5.03 0.15
N ASP A 19 3.49 -4.90 0.48
CA ASP A 19 3.93 -4.65 1.86
C ASP A 19 3.50 -3.25 2.33
N ASP A 20 3.61 -2.23 1.47
CA ASP A 20 3.17 -0.88 1.81
C ASP A 20 1.64 -0.76 1.85
N LEU A 21 0.91 -1.41 0.93
CA LEU A 21 -0.56 -1.48 1.01
C LEU A 21 -1.03 -2.17 2.29
N LYS A 22 -0.30 -3.19 2.76
CA LYS A 22 -0.60 -3.87 4.02
C LYS A 22 -0.59 -2.92 5.20
N LYS A 23 0.42 -2.07 5.32
CA LYS A 23 0.51 -1.07 6.41
C LYS A 23 -0.70 -0.14 6.44
N ILE A 24 -1.20 0.26 5.27
CA ILE A 24 -2.35 1.15 5.15
C ILE A 24 -3.64 0.47 5.65
N TYR A 25 -3.95 -0.75 5.20
CA TYR A 25 -5.21 -1.41 5.59
C TYR A 25 -5.14 -2.15 6.94
N THR A 26 -3.95 -2.41 7.49
CA THR A 26 -3.78 -2.97 8.84
C THR A 26 -3.59 -1.91 9.93
N ALA A 27 -3.62 -0.62 9.58
CA ALA A 27 -3.47 0.46 10.54
C ALA A 27 -4.61 0.43 11.58
N ILE A 28 -4.26 0.69 12.84
CA ILE A 28 -5.20 0.63 13.98
C ILE A 28 -6.11 1.86 14.00
N ASN A 29 -5.63 3.00 13.51
CA ASN A 29 -6.35 4.26 13.49
C ASN A 29 -6.27 4.90 12.09
N GLU A 30 -7.20 5.83 11.83
CA GLU A 30 -7.29 6.52 10.55
C GLU A 30 -6.10 7.44 10.28
N ALA A 31 -5.55 8.07 11.33
CA ALA A 31 -4.41 8.99 11.20
C ALA A 31 -3.14 8.28 10.68
N GLU A 32 -2.85 7.09 11.18
CA GLU A 32 -1.74 6.24 10.75
C GLU A 32 -1.99 5.70 9.34
N ALA A 33 -3.23 5.31 9.02
CA ALA A 33 -3.60 4.91 7.66
C ALA A 33 -3.36 6.05 6.65
N ILE A 34 -3.77 7.28 6.98
CA ILE A 34 -3.56 8.46 6.14
C ILE A 34 -2.07 8.78 6.01
N ARG A 35 -1.29 8.67 7.09
CA ARG A 35 0.15 8.88 7.07
C ARG A 35 0.86 7.89 6.15
N GLU A 36 0.54 6.61 6.27
CA GLU A 36 1.10 5.56 5.40
C GLU A 36 0.63 5.72 3.96
N LEU A 37 -0.61 6.17 3.74
CA LEU A 37 -1.12 6.49 2.40
C LEU A 37 -0.37 7.65 1.75
N GLN A 38 -0.08 8.72 2.51
CA GLN A 38 0.74 9.84 2.03
C GLN A 38 2.18 9.39 1.72
N ASN A 39 2.74 8.51 2.55
CA ASN A 39 4.06 7.96 2.33
C ASN A 39 4.11 7.08 1.07
N PHE A 40 3.08 6.27 0.83
CA PHE A 40 2.92 5.46 -0.38
C PHE A 40 2.79 6.34 -1.64
N SER A 41 2.06 7.46 -1.56
CA SER A 41 1.87 8.37 -2.70
C SER A 41 3.11 9.23 -3.03
N LYS A 42 4.05 9.39 -2.11
CA LYS A 42 5.28 10.19 -2.31
C LYS A 42 6.45 9.37 -2.87
N LYS A 43 6.32 8.05 -2.92
CA LYS A 43 7.33 7.10 -3.41
C LYS A 43 7.27 6.99 -4.92
#